data_AF-A0A5S3Z0I5-F1
#
_entry.id   AF-A0A5S3Z0I5-F1
#
_cell.length_a   1.000
_cell.length_b   1.000
_cell.length_c   1.000
_cell.angle_alpha   90.00
_cell.angle_beta   90.00
_cell.angle_gamma   90.00
#
_symmetry.space_group_name_H-M   'P 1'
#
loop_
_entity.id
_entity.type
_entity.pdbx_description
1 polymer ?
#
loop_
_entity_poly.entity_id
_entity_poly.type
_entity_poly.pdbx_seq_one_letter_code
_entity_poly.pdbx_strand_id
1 'polypeptide(L)'
;MRHALLTTLLGVSSLTGCQHTQSNGPLPAIIEHTTPSMKAEIQQAIETIYGGISPLLPNNVFMTSHQLSLHYGLSSTAIDMPKSQQTQYFLLQKRAIGCVLFHPQSERYVLLQAIPCIAVTE
;
A
#
# COMPACT_ATOMS: atom_id res chain seq x y z
N MET A 1 22.18 -67.86 3.27
CA MET A 1 22.36 -66.55 2.60
C MET A 1 21.01 -65.86 2.51
N ARG A 2 20.92 -64.59 2.96
CA ARG A 2 20.00 -63.51 2.56
C ARG A 2 18.48 -63.75 2.73
N HIS A 3 17.85 -63.16 3.75
CA HIS A 3 17.13 -61.85 3.73
C HIS A 3 15.95 -61.87 2.73
N ALA A 4 14.71 -61.57 3.11
CA ALA A 4 14.35 -60.31 3.73
C ALA A 4 12.98 -60.37 4.43
N LEU A 5 12.91 -59.71 5.60
CA LEU A 5 11.69 -59.08 6.11
C LEU A 5 11.07 -58.21 5.02
N LEU A 6 9.75 -58.28 4.83
CA LEU A 6 9.02 -57.17 4.22
C LEU A 6 7.89 -56.73 5.15
N THR A 7 8.23 -55.66 5.86
CA THR A 7 7.51 -54.93 6.88
C THR A 7 6.20 -54.35 6.33
N THR A 8 5.10 -54.59 7.03
CA THR A 8 3.80 -53.93 6.82
C THR A 8 3.96 -52.42 6.98
N LEU A 9 3.76 -51.66 5.90
CA LEU A 9 3.67 -50.20 5.93
C LEU A 9 2.39 -49.78 6.69
N LEU A 10 2.53 -49.33 7.93
CA LEU A 10 1.55 -48.44 8.55
C LEU A 10 1.82 -47.03 8.01
N GLY A 11 1.01 -46.61 7.05
CA GLY A 11 0.97 -45.24 6.56
C GLY A 11 0.50 -44.30 7.67
N VAL A 12 1.43 -43.56 8.26
CA VAL A 12 1.12 -42.42 9.12
C VAL A 12 0.75 -41.26 8.19
N SER A 13 -0.56 -41.11 7.94
CA SER A 13 -1.13 -39.90 7.35
C SER A 13 -1.02 -38.77 8.37
N SER A 14 0.18 -38.19 8.50
CA SER A 14 0.35 -36.93 9.22
C SER A 14 -0.41 -35.85 8.43
N LEU A 15 -1.65 -35.60 8.84
CA LEU A 15 -2.41 -34.41 8.51
C LEU A 15 -1.61 -33.19 8.99
N THR A 16 -0.68 -32.71 8.16
CA THR A 16 -0.18 -31.35 8.29
C THR A 16 -1.37 -30.46 7.97
N GLY A 17 -2.07 -30.00 9.02
CA GLY A 17 -3.07 -28.95 8.87
C GLY A 17 -2.38 -27.76 8.20
N CYS A 18 -2.86 -27.36 7.02
CA CYS A 18 -2.51 -26.07 6.46
C CYS A 18 -2.92 -25.02 7.51
N GLN A 19 -1.94 -24.46 8.23
CA GLN A 19 -2.19 -23.22 8.95
C GLN A 19 -2.59 -22.22 7.86
N HIS A 20 -3.86 -21.85 7.85
CA HIS A 20 -4.34 -20.73 7.06
C HIS A 20 -3.72 -19.49 7.70
N THR A 21 -2.48 -19.19 7.34
CA THR A 21 -1.81 -17.96 7.72
C THR A 21 -2.63 -16.86 7.07
N GLN A 22 -3.52 -16.23 7.84
CA GLN A 22 -4.25 -15.05 7.41
C GLN A 22 -3.20 -14.07 6.89
N SER A 23 -3.20 -13.84 5.58
CA SER A 23 -2.15 -13.08 4.92
C SER A 23 -2.09 -11.70 5.56
N ASN A 24 -1.01 -11.40 6.29
CA ASN A 24 -0.69 -10.06 6.81
C ASN A 24 -0.26 -9.09 5.69
N GLY A 25 -0.78 -9.31 4.47
CA GLY A 25 -0.50 -8.49 3.31
C GLY A 25 -1.04 -7.07 3.47
N PRO A 26 -0.64 -6.15 2.57
CA PRO A 26 -1.20 -4.81 2.56
C PRO A 26 -2.72 -4.87 2.37
N LEU A 27 -3.46 -4.27 3.30
CA LEU A 27 -4.90 -4.12 3.20
C LEU A 27 -5.22 -2.69 2.72
N PRO A 28 -6.18 -2.49 1.79
CA PRO A 28 -6.70 -1.17 1.50
C PRO A 28 -7.18 -0.48 2.78
N ALA A 29 -6.99 0.82 2.90
CA ALA A 29 -7.37 1.55 4.12
C ALA A 29 -7.95 2.94 3.85
N ILE A 30 -8.74 3.42 4.80
CA ILE A 30 -9.29 4.79 4.83
C ILE A 30 -8.94 5.50 6.13
N ILE A 31 -9.08 6.83 6.13
CA ILE A 31 -8.90 7.70 7.30
C ILE A 31 -10.28 8.17 7.76
N GLU A 32 -10.64 7.98 9.04
CA GLU A 32 -11.97 8.42 9.52
C GLU A 32 -12.16 9.94 9.47
N HIS A 33 -11.08 10.69 9.72
CA HIS A 33 -11.06 12.15 9.68
C HIS A 33 -9.67 12.66 9.29
N THR A 34 -9.62 13.63 8.39
CA THR A 34 -8.35 14.26 7.98
C THR A 34 -8.19 15.62 8.65
N THR A 35 -7.02 15.86 9.24
CA THR A 35 -6.64 17.19 9.76
C THR A 35 -5.66 17.90 8.81
N PRO A 36 -5.42 19.21 8.96
CA PRO A 36 -4.40 19.91 8.17
C PRO A 36 -3.00 19.31 8.29
N SER A 37 -2.60 18.83 9.49
CA SER A 37 -1.29 18.20 9.70
C SER A 37 -1.18 16.85 9.01
N MET A 38 -2.24 16.03 9.06
CA MET A 38 -2.28 14.76 8.32
C MET A 38 -2.20 14.99 6.81
N LYS A 39 -2.90 16.02 6.30
CA LYS A 39 -2.83 16.39 4.88
C LYS A 39 -1.41 16.79 4.47
N ALA A 40 -0.73 17.59 5.31
CA ALA A 40 0.66 17.99 5.09
C ALA A 40 1.62 16.78 5.10
N GLU A 41 1.38 15.79 5.96
CA GLU A 41 2.18 14.56 5.97
C GLU A 41 1.99 13.73 4.69
N ILE A 42 0.75 13.58 4.21
CA ILE A 42 0.48 12.88 2.93
C ILE A 42 1.16 13.61 1.77
N GLN A 43 1.08 14.94 1.76
CA GLN A 43 1.76 15.81 0.81
C GLN A 43 3.28 15.58 0.79
N GLN A 44 3.92 15.51 1.95
CA GLN A 44 5.35 15.23 2.07
C GLN A 44 5.70 13.80 1.65
N ALA A 45 4.85 12.82 1.96
CA ALA A 45 5.03 11.44 1.54
C ALA A 45 4.98 11.30 0.01
N ILE A 46 4.05 12.00 -0.65
CA ILE A 46 3.97 12.04 -2.12
C ILE A 46 5.24 12.63 -2.72
N GLU A 47 5.70 13.77 -2.20
CA GLU A 47 6.96 14.39 -2.64
C GLU A 47 8.16 13.47 -2.44
N THR A 48 8.21 12.72 -1.33
CA THR A 48 9.29 11.76 -1.05
C THR A 48 9.31 10.59 -2.05
N ILE A 49 8.13 10.13 -2.48
CA ILE A 49 7.99 8.99 -3.38
C ILE A 49 8.18 9.40 -4.85
N TYR A 50 7.51 10.47 -5.28
CA TYR A 50 7.43 10.89 -6.67
C TYR A 50 8.44 11.99 -7.03
N GLY A 51 8.87 12.78 -6.05
CA GLY A 51 9.67 13.99 -6.25
C GLY A 51 8.85 15.18 -6.73
N GLY A 52 9.50 16.35 -6.83
CA GLY A 52 8.90 17.56 -7.37
C GLY A 52 8.12 18.39 -6.35
N ILE A 53 7.09 19.09 -6.81
CA ILE A 53 6.27 19.97 -5.97
C ILE A 53 5.17 19.16 -5.29
N SER A 54 4.99 19.38 -4.00
CA SER A 54 3.92 18.77 -3.23
C SER A 54 2.53 19.13 -3.80
N PRO A 55 1.65 18.15 -4.08
CA PRO A 55 0.37 18.40 -4.74
C PRO A 55 -0.64 19.06 -3.79
N LEU A 56 -1.62 19.76 -4.34
CA LEU A 56 -2.80 20.15 -3.57
C LEU A 56 -3.69 18.93 -3.34
N LEU A 57 -4.01 18.67 -2.06
CA LEU A 57 -4.88 17.57 -1.66
C LEU A 57 -6.25 18.09 -1.18
N PRO A 58 -7.34 17.35 -1.45
CA PRO A 58 -8.64 17.67 -0.89
C PRO A 58 -8.64 17.48 0.64
N ASN A 59 -9.53 18.19 1.33
CA ASN A 59 -9.61 18.11 2.79
C ASN A 59 -10.08 16.75 3.31
N ASN A 60 -10.68 15.92 2.47
CA ASN A 60 -11.17 14.58 2.79
C ASN A 60 -10.33 13.46 2.14
N VAL A 61 -9.05 13.74 1.85
CA VAL A 61 -8.15 12.77 1.21
C VAL A 61 -8.14 11.46 2.01
N PHE A 62 -8.35 10.36 1.29
CA PHE A 62 -8.50 9.00 1.82
C PHE A 62 -9.65 8.74 2.82
N MET A 63 -10.61 9.66 2.98
CA MET A 63 -11.75 9.41 3.88
C MET A 63 -12.79 8.45 3.28
N THR A 64 -12.94 8.45 1.96
CA THR A 64 -13.99 7.68 1.26
C THR A 64 -13.44 6.63 0.28
N SER A 65 -12.15 6.68 -0.02
CA SER A 65 -11.48 5.79 -0.96
C SER A 65 -10.06 5.56 -0.50
N HIS A 66 -9.55 4.35 -0.65
CA HIS A 66 -8.15 4.05 -0.38
C HIS A 66 -7.22 4.53 -1.51
N GLN A 67 -7.77 4.98 -2.64
CA GLN A 67 -7.01 5.43 -3.80
C GLN A 67 -7.13 6.94 -4.01
N LEU A 68 -5.97 7.58 -4.20
CA LEU A 68 -5.83 8.97 -4.62
C LEU A 68 -5.24 8.99 -6.03
N SER A 69 -5.91 9.69 -6.94
CA SER A 69 -5.41 9.92 -8.30
C SER A 69 -4.97 11.37 -8.44
N LEU A 70 -3.73 11.60 -8.85
CA LEU A 70 -3.17 12.93 -9.06
C LEU A 70 -2.84 13.14 -10.51
N HIS A 71 -3.42 14.17 -11.09
CA HIS A 71 -3.14 14.57 -12.46
C HIS A 71 -2.11 15.69 -12.44
N TYR A 72 -0.88 15.39 -12.88
CA TYR A 72 0.17 16.40 -12.97
C TYR A 72 0.06 17.13 -14.32
N GLY A 73 -0.45 18.37 -14.26
CA GLY A 73 -0.50 19.32 -15.37
C GLY A 73 0.43 20.49 -15.12
N LEU A 74 1.00 21.04 -16.19
CA LEU A 74 2.03 22.09 -16.18
C LEU A 74 1.73 23.22 -15.17
N SER A 75 2.66 23.46 -14.24
CA SER A 75 2.77 24.76 -13.57
C SER A 75 3.05 25.81 -14.64
N SER A 76 2.30 26.89 -14.65
CA SER A 76 2.25 27.93 -15.70
C SER A 76 3.54 28.76 -15.91
N THR A 77 4.71 28.25 -15.57
CA THR A 77 6.00 28.98 -15.60
C THR A 77 7.15 28.25 -16.30
N ALA A 78 6.98 27.03 -16.81
CA ALA A 78 8.03 26.34 -17.56
C ALA A 78 7.68 26.29 -19.06
N ILE A 79 8.28 27.20 -19.83
CA ILE A 79 8.37 27.08 -21.28
C ILE A 79 9.22 25.84 -21.60
N ASP A 80 8.73 25.03 -22.54
CA ASP A 80 9.32 23.82 -23.11
C ASP A 80 9.42 22.55 -22.23
N MET A 81 8.31 21.80 -22.18
CA MET A 81 8.29 20.36 -22.53
C MET A 81 6.83 19.86 -22.61
N PRO A 82 6.42 19.03 -23.58
CA PRO A 82 5.19 18.26 -23.47
C PRO A 82 5.45 17.09 -22.51
N LYS A 83 5.51 17.36 -21.21
CA LYS A 83 5.40 16.27 -20.22
C LYS A 83 3.97 15.77 -20.30
N SER A 84 3.81 14.67 -21.04
CA SER A 84 2.64 13.78 -21.02
C SER A 84 1.89 13.91 -19.70
N GLN A 85 0.60 14.23 -19.78
CA GLN A 85 -0.35 14.27 -18.65
C GLN A 85 -0.31 12.94 -17.90
N GLN A 86 0.60 12.80 -16.94
CA GLN A 86 0.80 11.54 -16.27
C GLN A 86 -0.03 11.53 -14.99
N THR A 87 -1.08 10.72 -15.02
CA THR A 87 -1.85 10.43 -13.82
C THR A 87 -1.04 9.48 -12.95
N GLN A 88 -0.79 9.90 -11.71
CA GLN A 88 -0.18 9.04 -10.69
C GLN A 88 -1.25 8.55 -9.73
N TYR A 89 -1.06 7.33 -9.23
CA TYR A 89 -1.97 6.71 -8.28
C TYR A 89 -1.23 6.45 -6.97
N PHE A 90 -1.87 6.81 -5.87
CA PHE A 90 -1.36 6.53 -4.54
C PHE A 90 -2.43 5.76 -3.77
N LEU A 91 -2.01 4.70 -3.09
CA LEU A 91 -2.88 3.84 -2.31
C LEU A 91 -2.56 4.00 -0.83
N LEU A 92 -3.56 4.29 -0.02
CA LEU A 92 -3.46 4.17 1.43
C LEU A 92 -3.65 2.70 1.81
N GLN A 93 -2.66 2.15 2.52
CA GLN A 93 -2.66 0.75 2.93
C GLN A 93 -2.41 0.62 4.43
N LYS A 94 -3.15 -0.29 5.07
CA LYS A 94 -2.81 -0.79 6.40
C LYS A 94 -1.84 -1.97 6.26
N ARG A 95 -0.71 -1.88 6.94
CA ARG A 95 0.31 -2.94 7.07
C ARG A 95 0.60 -3.19 8.55
N ALA A 96 1.38 -4.23 8.84
CA ALA A 96 1.83 -4.55 10.20
C ALA A 96 2.57 -3.38 10.89
N ILE A 97 3.27 -2.55 10.11
CA ILE A 97 4.03 -1.39 10.61
C ILE A 97 3.19 -0.12 10.78
N GLY A 98 1.90 -0.14 10.41
CA GLY A 98 1.03 1.04 10.42
C GLY A 98 0.46 1.39 9.05
N CYS A 99 0.09 2.65 8.88
CA CYS A 99 -0.53 3.17 7.67
C CYS A 99 0.55 3.65 6.72
N VAL A 100 0.55 3.16 5.48
CA VAL A 100 1.54 3.56 4.48
C VAL A 100 0.87 4.17 3.27
N LEU A 101 1.52 5.18 2.70
CA LEU A 101 1.21 5.65 1.36
C LEU A 101 2.07 4.85 0.37
N PHE A 102 1.43 4.09 -0.51
CA PHE A 102 2.08 3.26 -1.51
C PHE A 102 1.86 3.82 -2.92
N HIS A 103 2.92 3.80 -3.74
CA HIS A 103 2.87 4.19 -5.14
C HIS A 103 3.15 2.97 -6.03
N PRO A 104 2.13 2.42 -6.71
CA PRO A 104 2.26 1.18 -7.46
C PRO A 104 3.33 1.22 -8.55
N GLN A 105 3.44 2.33 -9.29
CA GLN A 105 4.34 2.40 -10.45
C GLN A 105 5.82 2.32 -10.08
N SER A 106 6.21 2.78 -8.88
CA SER A 106 7.60 2.68 -8.40
C SER A 106 7.80 1.62 -7.33
N GLU A 107 6.73 0.94 -6.91
CA GLU A 107 6.71 -0.03 -5.80
C GLU A 107 7.27 0.52 -4.47
N ARG A 108 7.25 1.85 -4.30
CA ARG A 108 7.73 2.52 -3.09
C ARG A 108 6.57 2.81 -2.15
N TYR A 109 6.85 2.75 -0.85
CA TYR A 109 5.94 3.24 0.19
C TYR A 109 6.65 4.11 1.21
N VAL A 110 5.87 4.95 1.88
CA VAL A 110 6.28 5.74 3.04
C VAL A 110 5.32 5.46 4.19
N LEU A 111 5.86 5.24 5.39
CA LEU A 111 5.08 5.12 6.62
C LEU A 111 4.57 6.49 7.04
N LEU A 112 3.26 6.59 7.28
CA LEU A 112 2.58 7.77 7.78
C LEU A 112 2.50 7.65 9.31
N GLN A 113 3.34 8.39 10.00
CA GLN A 113 3.55 8.32 11.45
C GLN A 113 2.37 8.87 12.23
N ALA A 114 1.77 9.99 11.79
CA ALA A 114 0.70 10.66 12.53
C ALA A 114 -0.71 10.34 12.02
N ILE A 115 -0.84 9.39 11.08
CA ILE A 115 -2.11 9.08 10.42
C ILE A 115 -2.62 7.70 10.86
N PRO A 116 -3.66 7.65 11.70
CA PRO A 116 -4.41 6.43 11.92
C PRO A 116 -5.27 6.11 10.69
N CYS A 117 -5.38 4.84 10.35
CA CYS A 117 -6.22 4.34 9.26
C CYS A 117 -6.79 2.96 9.61
N ILE A 118 -7.94 2.68 9.02
CA ILE A 118 -8.71 1.46 9.21
C ILE A 118 -8.71 0.67 7.91
N ALA A 119 -8.41 -0.63 8.01
CA ALA A 119 -8.48 -1.51 6.86
C ALA A 119 -9.94 -1.66 6.40
N VAL A 120 -10.16 -1.59 5.09
CA VAL A 120 -11.46 -1.85 4.47
C VAL A 120 -11.38 -3.14 3.67
N THR A 121 -12.35 -4.01 3.87
CA THR A 121 -12.60 -5.16 3.01
C THR A 121 -13.49 -4.71 1.87
N GLU A 122 -13.11 -5.02 0.64
CA GLU A 122 -14.00 -4.86 -0.53
C GLU A 122 -15.20 -5.81 -0.46
#